data_AF-A0A163ECY9-F1
#
_entry.id   AF-A0A163ECY9-F1
#
_cell.length_a   1.000
_cell.length_b   1.000
_cell.length_c   1.000
_cell.angle_alpha   90.00
_cell.angle_beta   90.00
_cell.angle_gamma   90.00
#
_symmetry.space_group_name_H-M   'P 1'
#
loop_
_entity.id
_entity.type
_entity.pdbx_description
1 polymer ?
#
loop_
_entity_poly.entity_id
_entity_poly.type
_entity_poly.pdbx_seq_one_letter_code
_entity_poly.pdbx_strand_id
1 'polypeptide(L)'
;MAFLALPNELLQHIARFLPCSSLLQLIRVNRQIHTACYDQLVIKDIAQNALYNAPRAVDHLLDLYRQPGRVDLTLKQLGWPEGEALLEESSLEDKVRVAHAVEQMIRLSTLEPVAWLTATTSGIAEWLPHLLAMHHPAAWCLEPDVFLLPHGQLGQSNTSSTSSLLMNRWLSRTADQARDRLASTKLQALHFINFSFILNYTTLQRLGSTNTSSDILALFIGHFDPKRIYAQSLIGTQSSVAIVIQRLSERMPGYGTFIRDFTLTQASSALLLLLVAIAFTHQSRDQRFLPVPAKIPFSDFMDIPRIYRQSAELFTTCHCKYMTTPGFLSGRWMGYYSDHRRIDRMFYIDTPMQNIHMLVHEPTEEARTRLRISAVIDRDTKGYDAHGDFLLSGRVRKDGLVSIAKQYLGLGVSWTWTGRVTPFGIVGAWGNNSFGGYFWIFKEEWA
;
A
#
# COMPACT_ATOMS: atom_id res chain seq x y z
N MET A 1 -16.82 -20.09 -43.29
CA MET A 1 -17.27 -21.07 -42.27
C MET A 1 -17.94 -20.31 -41.13
N ALA A 2 -19.01 -20.84 -40.56
CA ALA A 2 -19.65 -20.20 -39.40
C ALA A 2 -18.79 -20.41 -38.13
N PHE A 3 -18.69 -19.41 -37.26
CA PHE A 3 -17.93 -19.50 -36.00
C PHE A 3 -18.39 -20.68 -35.12
N LEU A 4 -19.68 -21.01 -35.15
CA LEU A 4 -20.27 -22.16 -34.43
C LEU A 4 -19.88 -23.54 -34.99
N ALA A 5 -19.29 -23.59 -36.19
CA ALA A 5 -18.80 -24.83 -36.79
C ALA A 5 -17.38 -25.20 -36.33
N LEU A 6 -16.75 -24.37 -35.50
CA LEU A 6 -15.43 -24.66 -34.95
C LEU A 6 -15.53 -25.69 -33.81
N PRO A 7 -14.56 -26.63 -33.70
CA PRO A 7 -14.36 -27.45 -32.52
C PRO A 7 -14.20 -26.63 -31.23
N ASN A 8 -14.60 -27.22 -30.10
CA ASN A 8 -14.55 -26.55 -28.79
C ASN A 8 -13.14 -26.09 -28.42
N GLU A 9 -12.12 -26.86 -28.77
CA GLU A 9 -10.71 -26.55 -28.50
C GLU A 9 -10.28 -25.27 -29.22
N LEU A 10 -10.74 -25.06 -30.46
CA LEU A 10 -10.47 -23.83 -31.20
C LEU A 10 -11.25 -22.65 -30.63
N LEU A 11 -12.50 -22.86 -30.20
CA LEU A 11 -13.28 -21.80 -29.52
C LEU A 11 -12.62 -21.37 -28.20
N GLN A 12 -12.16 -22.33 -27.40
CA GLN A 12 -11.42 -22.08 -26.15
C GLN A 12 -10.07 -21.40 -26.41
N HIS A 13 -9.35 -21.85 -27.44
CA HIS A 13 -8.09 -21.24 -27.85
C HIS A 13 -8.27 -19.77 -28.26
N ILE A 14 -9.33 -19.44 -28.99
CA ILE A 14 -9.64 -18.04 -29.33
C ILE A 14 -10.05 -17.25 -28.08
N ALA A 15 -10.90 -17.85 -27.23
CA ALA A 15 -11.43 -17.22 -26.02
C ALA A 15 -10.35 -16.75 -25.06
N ARG A 16 -9.24 -17.50 -24.92
CA ARG A 16 -8.16 -17.18 -23.98
C ARG A 16 -7.37 -15.91 -24.32
N PHE A 17 -7.43 -15.46 -25.58
CA PHE A 17 -6.82 -14.21 -26.04
C PHE A 17 -7.76 -13.00 -25.88
N LEU A 18 -9.00 -13.22 -25.45
CA LEU A 18 -9.94 -12.13 -25.23
C LEU A 18 -9.73 -11.49 -23.86
N PRO A 19 -9.92 -10.16 -23.73
CA PRO A 19 -10.14 -9.56 -22.43
C PRO A 19 -11.32 -10.22 -21.71
N CYS A 20 -11.24 -10.36 -20.39
CA CYS A 20 -12.28 -11.05 -19.61
C CYS A 20 -13.68 -10.49 -19.88
N SER A 21 -13.83 -9.16 -19.96
CA SER A 21 -15.11 -8.51 -20.26
C SER A 21 -15.66 -8.87 -21.64
N SER A 22 -14.79 -8.99 -22.66
CA SER A 22 -15.17 -9.42 -24.00
C SER A 22 -15.58 -10.89 -24.03
N LEU A 23 -14.88 -11.76 -23.28
CA LEU A 23 -15.29 -13.16 -23.12
C LEU A 23 -16.68 -13.26 -22.46
N LEU A 24 -16.93 -12.50 -21.39
CA LEU A 24 -18.23 -12.48 -20.71
C LEU A 24 -19.38 -12.00 -21.60
N GLN A 25 -19.10 -11.13 -22.57
CA GLN A 25 -20.07 -10.75 -23.60
C GLN A 25 -20.26 -11.86 -24.64
N LEU A 26 -19.16 -12.48 -25.10
CA LEU A 26 -19.19 -13.54 -26.11
C LEU A 26 -20.01 -14.75 -25.64
N ILE A 27 -19.84 -15.21 -24.41
CA ILE A 27 -20.59 -16.36 -23.87
C ILE A 27 -22.09 -16.09 -23.74
N ARG A 28 -22.54 -14.83 -23.78
CA ARG A 28 -23.98 -14.49 -23.75
C ARG A 28 -24.65 -14.59 -25.12
N VAL A 29 -23.87 -14.72 -26.20
CA VAL A 29 -24.39 -14.75 -27.57
C VAL A 29 -25.06 -16.08 -27.91
N ASN A 30 -24.52 -17.21 -27.42
CA ASN A 30 -25.03 -18.55 -27.77
C ASN A 30 -24.70 -19.58 -26.68
N ARG A 31 -25.60 -20.54 -26.43
CA ARG A 31 -25.44 -21.60 -25.41
C ARG A 31 -24.27 -22.55 -25.68
N GLN A 32 -23.98 -22.88 -26.94
CA GLN A 32 -22.83 -23.71 -27.31
C GLN A 32 -21.52 -22.97 -27.01
N ILE A 33 -21.44 -21.69 -27.36
CA ILE A 33 -20.29 -20.83 -27.03
C ILE A 33 -20.12 -20.71 -25.52
N HIS A 34 -21.21 -20.52 -24.78
CA HIS A 34 -21.18 -20.51 -23.31
C HIS A 34 -20.57 -21.80 -22.76
N THR A 35 -21.07 -22.95 -23.21
CA THR A 35 -20.62 -24.26 -22.73
C THR A 35 -19.16 -24.51 -23.08
N ALA A 36 -18.71 -24.09 -24.26
CA ALA A 36 -17.33 -24.26 -24.68
C ALA A 36 -16.36 -23.31 -23.95
N CYS A 37 -16.70 -22.03 -23.81
CA CYS A 37 -15.76 -20.99 -23.39
C CYS A 37 -15.89 -20.55 -21.92
N TYR A 38 -17.00 -20.83 -21.24
CA TYR A 38 -17.14 -20.58 -19.79
C TYR A 38 -16.53 -21.73 -18.97
N ASP A 39 -15.25 -21.95 -19.21
CA ASP A 39 -14.46 -23.07 -18.67
C ASP A 39 -13.38 -22.57 -17.69
N GLN A 40 -13.04 -23.38 -16.68
CA GLN A 40 -12.09 -22.99 -15.65
C GLN A 40 -10.67 -22.77 -16.20
N LEU A 41 -10.23 -23.57 -17.17
CA LEU A 41 -8.89 -23.46 -17.76
C LEU A 41 -8.79 -22.21 -18.64
N VAL A 42 -9.84 -21.89 -19.39
CA VAL A 42 -9.90 -20.66 -20.20
C VAL A 42 -9.80 -19.42 -19.31
N ILE A 43 -10.58 -19.36 -18.23
CA ILE A 43 -10.54 -18.20 -17.32
C ILE A 43 -9.23 -18.13 -16.54
N LYS A 44 -8.67 -19.28 -16.11
CA LYS A 44 -7.34 -19.34 -15.49
C LYS A 44 -6.28 -18.77 -16.44
N ASP A 45 -6.28 -19.21 -17.70
CA ASP A 45 -5.32 -18.73 -18.71
C ASP A 45 -5.45 -17.22 -18.94
N ILE A 46 -6.68 -16.68 -19.00
CA ILE A 46 -6.88 -15.23 -19.10
C ILE A 46 -6.30 -14.52 -17.88
N ALA A 47 -6.58 -14.98 -16.66
CA ALA A 47 -6.05 -14.34 -15.45
C ALA A 47 -4.51 -14.35 -15.41
N GLN A 48 -3.87 -15.43 -15.85
CA GLN A 48 -2.41 -15.58 -15.82
C GLN A 48 -1.71 -14.86 -16.98
N ASN A 49 -2.28 -14.94 -18.18
CA ASN A 49 -1.62 -14.54 -19.42
C ASN A 49 -2.18 -13.24 -20.04
N ALA A 50 -3.14 -12.58 -19.39
CA ALA A 50 -3.74 -11.34 -19.91
C ALA A 50 -2.71 -10.26 -20.24
N LEU A 51 -1.63 -10.14 -19.46
CA LEU A 51 -0.57 -9.15 -19.74
C LEU A 51 0.12 -9.43 -21.08
N TYR A 52 0.43 -10.69 -21.38
CA TYR A 52 1.03 -11.11 -22.65
C TYR A 52 0.06 -11.04 -23.82
N ASN A 53 -1.22 -11.32 -23.56
CA ASN A 53 -2.27 -11.31 -24.58
C ASN A 53 -2.75 -9.88 -24.92
N ALA A 54 -2.53 -8.92 -24.02
CA ALA A 54 -2.89 -7.53 -24.25
C ALA A 54 -1.92 -6.86 -25.23
N PRO A 55 -2.42 -6.31 -26.36
CA PRO A 55 -1.56 -5.67 -27.35
C PRO A 55 -0.70 -4.57 -26.74
N ARG A 56 0.62 -4.65 -26.97
CA ARG A 56 1.64 -3.67 -26.52
C ARG A 56 1.79 -3.52 -25.00
N ALA A 57 1.07 -4.27 -24.16
CA ALA A 57 1.15 -4.09 -22.72
C ALA A 57 2.53 -4.49 -22.17
N VAL A 58 3.07 -5.63 -22.63
CA VAL A 58 4.45 -6.06 -22.30
C VAL A 58 5.47 -5.07 -22.85
N ASP A 59 5.33 -4.65 -24.11
CA ASP A 59 6.26 -3.69 -24.72
C ASP A 59 6.29 -2.37 -23.94
N HIS A 60 5.11 -1.85 -23.58
CA HIS A 60 4.99 -0.64 -22.79
C HIS A 60 5.67 -0.78 -21.42
N LEU A 61 5.49 -1.91 -20.74
CA LEU A 61 6.15 -2.20 -19.47
C LEU A 61 7.68 -2.28 -19.64
N LEU A 62 8.18 -2.97 -20.66
CA LEU A 62 9.61 -3.06 -20.92
C LEU A 62 10.19 -1.69 -21.28
N ASP A 63 9.52 -0.90 -22.09
CA ASP A 63 9.94 0.45 -22.45
C ASP A 63 9.96 1.39 -21.25
N LEU A 64 8.98 1.24 -20.34
CA LEU A 64 8.95 1.94 -19.07
C LEU A 64 10.21 1.62 -18.25
N TYR A 65 10.61 0.34 -18.14
CA TYR A 65 11.78 -0.10 -17.35
C TYR A 65 13.13 0.10 -18.06
N ARG A 66 13.15 0.32 -19.38
CA ARG A 66 14.35 0.73 -20.13
C ARG A 66 14.72 2.20 -19.95
N GLN A 67 13.86 3.01 -19.33
CA GLN A 67 14.15 4.42 -19.08
C GLN A 67 15.43 4.58 -18.24
N PRO A 68 16.28 5.60 -18.53
CA PRO A 68 17.49 5.84 -17.77
C PRO A 68 17.23 5.92 -16.27
N GLY A 69 18.09 5.27 -15.48
CA GLY A 69 17.98 5.26 -14.02
C GLY A 69 17.08 4.15 -13.47
N ARG A 70 16.39 3.36 -14.30
CA ARG A 70 15.65 2.17 -13.84
C ARG A 70 16.47 0.88 -13.90
N VAL A 71 16.11 -0.08 -13.06
CA VAL A 71 16.62 -1.46 -13.09
C VAL A 71 15.96 -2.20 -14.26
N ASP A 72 16.77 -2.89 -15.06
CA ASP A 72 16.25 -3.64 -16.21
C ASP A 72 15.31 -4.77 -15.78
N LEU A 73 14.19 -4.90 -16.50
CA LEU A 73 13.15 -5.88 -16.24
C LEU A 73 13.20 -6.96 -17.31
N THR A 74 13.41 -8.20 -16.89
CA THR A 74 13.46 -9.35 -17.80
C THR A 74 12.07 -9.99 -17.94
N LEU A 75 11.80 -10.56 -19.12
CA LEU A 75 10.52 -11.27 -19.37
C LEU A 75 10.25 -12.42 -18.38
N LYS A 76 11.29 -13.04 -17.83
CA LYS A 76 11.15 -14.11 -16.83
C LYS A 76 10.57 -13.61 -15.51
N GLN A 77 10.78 -12.34 -15.17
CA GLN A 77 10.23 -11.70 -13.97
C GLN A 77 8.75 -11.32 -14.12
N LEU A 78 8.19 -11.45 -15.33
CA LEU A 78 6.76 -11.21 -15.59
C LEU A 78 5.89 -12.45 -15.38
N GLY A 79 6.46 -13.58 -14.92
CA GLY A 79 5.69 -14.73 -14.50
C GLY A 79 4.91 -14.45 -13.20
N TRP A 80 3.79 -15.15 -13.01
CA TRP A 80 2.97 -15.03 -11.80
C TRP A 80 2.83 -16.39 -11.08
N PRO A 81 3.91 -16.89 -10.45
CA PRO A 81 3.90 -18.21 -9.82
C PRO A 81 2.89 -18.31 -8.66
N GLU A 82 2.74 -17.25 -7.86
CA GLU A 82 1.77 -17.21 -6.75
C GLU A 82 0.33 -17.30 -7.27
N GLY A 83 0.07 -16.72 -8.45
CA GLY A 83 -1.24 -16.77 -9.09
C GLY A 83 -1.65 -18.17 -9.52
N GLU A 84 -0.69 -19.05 -9.83
CA GLU A 84 -1.00 -20.42 -10.23
C GLU A 84 -1.67 -21.21 -9.11
N ALA A 85 -1.03 -21.26 -7.94
CA ALA A 85 -1.57 -21.96 -6.77
C ALA A 85 -2.92 -21.36 -6.35
N LEU A 86 -3.01 -20.01 -6.32
CA LEU A 86 -4.23 -19.31 -5.95
C LEU A 86 -5.39 -19.61 -6.89
N LEU A 87 -5.15 -19.61 -8.20
CA LEU A 87 -6.19 -19.88 -9.18
C LEU A 87 -6.59 -21.36 -9.16
N GLU A 88 -5.69 -22.31 -8.93
CA GLU A 88 -6.05 -23.74 -8.86
C GLU A 88 -7.08 -24.02 -7.77
N GLU A 89 -6.91 -23.42 -6.58
CA GLU A 89 -7.82 -23.61 -5.44
C GLU A 89 -9.11 -22.76 -5.53
N SER A 90 -9.18 -21.84 -6.49
CA SER A 90 -10.28 -20.88 -6.62
C SER A 90 -11.49 -21.45 -7.36
N SER A 91 -12.68 -21.02 -6.94
CA SER A 91 -13.92 -21.29 -7.67
C SER A 91 -13.92 -20.60 -9.05
N LEU A 92 -14.70 -21.11 -10.01
CA LEU A 92 -14.83 -20.48 -11.33
C LEU A 92 -15.25 -19.00 -11.22
N GLU A 93 -16.17 -18.67 -10.32
CA GLU A 93 -16.61 -17.30 -10.10
C GLU A 93 -15.46 -16.40 -9.61
N ASP A 94 -14.62 -16.90 -8.72
CA ASP A 94 -13.45 -16.15 -8.22
C ASP A 94 -12.38 -16.00 -9.30
N LYS A 95 -12.15 -17.04 -10.12
CA LYS A 95 -11.27 -16.95 -11.31
C LYS A 95 -11.75 -15.85 -12.26
N VAL A 96 -13.06 -15.75 -12.52
CA VAL A 96 -13.65 -14.69 -13.38
C VAL A 96 -13.40 -13.31 -12.77
N ARG A 97 -13.56 -13.15 -11.46
CA ARG A 97 -13.31 -11.88 -10.77
C ARG A 97 -11.84 -11.47 -10.86
N VAL A 98 -10.91 -12.40 -10.65
CA VAL A 98 -9.47 -12.16 -10.80
C VAL A 98 -9.15 -11.77 -12.23
N ALA A 99 -9.60 -12.55 -13.22
CA ALA A 99 -9.40 -12.25 -14.64
C ALA A 99 -9.92 -10.85 -15.02
N HIS A 100 -11.10 -10.47 -14.51
CA HIS A 100 -11.65 -9.14 -14.73
C HIS A 100 -10.83 -8.04 -14.05
N ALA A 101 -10.39 -8.24 -12.81
CA ALA A 101 -9.54 -7.29 -12.11
C ALA A 101 -8.18 -7.10 -12.81
N VAL A 102 -7.58 -8.19 -13.33
CA VAL A 102 -6.34 -8.14 -14.11
C VAL A 102 -6.54 -7.35 -15.40
N GLU A 103 -7.65 -7.57 -16.11
CA GLU A 103 -8.01 -6.75 -17.26
C GLU A 103 -8.13 -5.26 -16.88
N GLN A 104 -8.78 -4.93 -15.76
CA GLN A 104 -8.86 -3.55 -15.29
C GLN A 104 -7.48 -2.96 -14.96
N MET A 105 -6.59 -3.73 -14.34
CA MET A 105 -5.21 -3.32 -14.06
C MET A 105 -4.43 -3.01 -15.34
N ILE A 106 -4.51 -3.89 -16.34
CA ILE A 106 -3.85 -3.66 -17.64
C ILE A 106 -4.42 -2.41 -18.30
N ARG A 107 -5.75 -2.24 -18.30
CA ARG A 107 -6.39 -1.01 -18.79
C ARG A 107 -5.85 0.22 -18.07
N LEU A 108 -5.77 0.21 -16.74
CA LEU A 108 -5.19 1.31 -15.96
C LEU A 108 -3.76 1.63 -16.37
N SER A 109 -2.96 0.63 -16.71
CA SER A 109 -1.57 0.84 -17.14
C SER A 109 -1.43 1.37 -18.57
N THR A 110 -2.41 1.13 -19.44
CA THR A 110 -2.34 1.49 -20.86
C THR A 110 -3.12 2.76 -21.23
N LEU A 111 -4.03 3.22 -20.38
CA LEU A 111 -4.90 4.36 -20.65
C LEU A 111 -4.31 5.66 -20.12
N GLU A 112 -4.55 6.76 -20.84
CA GLU A 112 -4.22 8.11 -20.39
C GLU A 112 -4.92 8.44 -19.06
N PRO A 113 -4.22 9.02 -18.06
CA PRO A 113 -4.72 9.20 -16.69
C PRO A 113 -6.08 9.92 -16.54
N VAL A 114 -6.46 10.75 -17.52
CA VAL A 114 -7.62 11.63 -17.42
C VAL A 114 -8.95 10.87 -17.51
N ALA A 115 -9.00 9.71 -18.18
CA ALA A 115 -10.26 9.05 -18.53
C ALA A 115 -10.93 8.31 -17.35
N TRP A 116 -10.17 7.91 -16.32
CA TRP A 116 -10.69 7.01 -15.27
C TRP A 116 -10.87 7.68 -13.90
N LEU A 117 -10.19 8.81 -13.64
CA LEU A 117 -10.25 9.57 -12.38
C LEU A 117 -11.66 10.04 -12.00
N THR A 118 -12.59 10.12 -12.96
CA THR A 118 -13.95 10.61 -12.76
C THR A 118 -14.98 9.52 -12.44
N ALA A 119 -14.67 8.23 -12.64
CA ALA A 119 -15.71 7.19 -12.68
C ALA A 119 -15.63 6.07 -11.63
N THR A 120 -14.46 5.76 -11.02
CA THR A 120 -14.31 4.43 -10.35
C THR A 120 -13.43 4.36 -9.10
N THR A 121 -13.23 5.46 -8.36
CA THR A 121 -12.37 5.42 -7.15
C THR A 121 -12.80 4.37 -6.13
N SER A 122 -14.10 4.19 -5.90
CA SER A 122 -14.64 3.13 -5.04
C SER A 122 -14.33 1.73 -5.57
N GLY A 123 -14.50 1.50 -6.86
CA GLY A 123 -14.22 0.21 -7.49
C GLY A 123 -12.77 -0.22 -7.34
N ILE A 124 -11.81 0.69 -7.59
CA ILE A 124 -10.37 0.39 -7.52
C ILE A 124 -9.96 -0.08 -6.12
N ALA A 125 -10.50 0.54 -5.06
CA ALA A 125 -10.20 0.17 -3.68
C ALA A 125 -10.64 -1.26 -3.29
N GLU A 126 -11.54 -1.88 -4.06
CA GLU A 126 -12.05 -3.23 -3.79
C GLU A 126 -11.22 -4.36 -4.40
N TRP A 127 -10.38 -4.08 -5.41
CA TRP A 127 -9.67 -5.13 -6.15
C TRP A 127 -8.17 -4.86 -6.31
N LEU A 128 -7.76 -3.62 -6.52
CA LEU A 128 -6.37 -3.31 -6.81
C LEU A 128 -5.41 -3.69 -5.66
N PRO A 129 -5.72 -3.38 -4.37
CA PRO A 129 -4.85 -3.79 -3.27
C PRO A 129 -4.61 -5.31 -3.22
N HIS A 130 -5.60 -6.10 -3.63
CA HIS A 130 -5.51 -7.56 -3.66
C HIS A 130 -4.53 -8.02 -4.73
N LEU A 131 -4.65 -7.51 -5.95
CA LEU A 131 -3.72 -7.87 -7.03
C LEU A 131 -2.27 -7.44 -6.73
N LEU A 132 -2.10 -6.29 -6.07
CA LEU A 132 -0.79 -5.84 -5.59
C LEU A 132 -0.22 -6.78 -4.52
N ALA A 133 -1.02 -7.14 -3.51
CA ALA A 133 -0.60 -8.08 -2.46
C ALA A 133 -0.31 -9.49 -3.01
N MET A 134 -0.97 -9.89 -4.10
CA MET A 134 -0.68 -11.14 -4.80
C MET A 134 0.48 -11.03 -5.82
N HIS A 135 1.18 -9.89 -5.87
CA HIS A 135 2.30 -9.63 -6.78
C HIS A 135 1.98 -9.83 -8.26
N HIS A 136 0.75 -9.52 -8.69
CA HIS A 136 0.40 -9.67 -10.09
C HIS A 136 1.35 -8.84 -10.99
N PRO A 137 1.97 -9.40 -12.05
CA PRO A 137 2.99 -8.71 -12.85
C PRO A 137 2.56 -7.38 -13.48
N ALA A 138 1.28 -7.25 -13.83
CA ALA A 138 0.75 -5.99 -14.36
C ALA A 138 0.81 -4.82 -13.34
N ALA A 139 1.01 -5.10 -12.04
CA ALA A 139 1.25 -4.08 -11.03
C ALA A 139 2.52 -3.27 -11.31
N TRP A 140 3.49 -3.85 -12.04
CA TRP A 140 4.76 -3.20 -12.33
C TRP A 140 4.63 -2.00 -13.26
N CYS A 141 3.52 -1.90 -13.99
CA CYS A 141 3.21 -0.77 -14.85
C CYS A 141 2.62 0.43 -14.10
N LEU A 142 2.30 0.29 -12.80
CA LEU A 142 1.57 1.31 -12.06
C LEU A 142 2.52 2.33 -11.44
N GLU A 143 2.37 3.59 -11.84
CA GLU A 143 3.10 4.72 -11.26
C GLU A 143 2.31 5.33 -10.07
N PRO A 144 2.98 5.84 -9.04
CA PRO A 144 2.32 6.33 -7.82
C PRO A 144 1.49 7.61 -8.03
N ASP A 145 1.86 8.49 -8.96
CA ASP A 145 1.20 9.79 -9.20
C ASP A 145 -0.26 9.64 -9.61
N VAL A 146 -0.55 8.61 -10.41
CA VAL A 146 -1.89 8.19 -10.84
C VAL A 146 -2.87 8.05 -9.66
N PHE A 147 -2.37 7.68 -8.48
CA PHE A 147 -3.19 7.46 -7.27
C PHE A 147 -3.19 8.65 -6.30
N LEU A 148 -2.40 9.71 -6.55
CA LEU A 148 -2.34 10.87 -5.67
C LEU A 148 -3.62 11.69 -5.70
N LEU A 149 -4.32 11.81 -6.83
CA LEU A 149 -5.61 12.52 -6.87
C LEU A 149 -6.70 11.82 -6.04
N PRO A 150 -7.04 10.53 -6.27
CA PRO A 150 -8.10 9.87 -5.51
C PRO A 150 -7.76 9.78 -4.02
N HIS A 151 -6.50 9.56 -3.66
CA HIS A 151 -6.07 9.60 -2.25
C HIS A 151 -6.31 10.97 -1.60
N GLY A 152 -6.00 12.06 -2.32
CA GLY A 152 -6.25 13.42 -1.83
C GLY A 152 -7.74 13.73 -1.64
N GLN A 153 -8.59 13.31 -2.58
CA GLN A 153 -10.05 13.46 -2.47
C GLN A 153 -10.60 12.72 -1.26
N LEU A 154 -10.11 11.51 -0.99
CA LEU A 154 -10.50 10.71 0.18
C LEU A 154 -9.98 11.31 1.50
N GLY A 155 -8.85 12.01 1.49
CA GLY A 155 -8.27 12.65 2.69
C GLY A 155 -8.99 13.93 3.13
N GLN A 156 -9.47 14.75 2.19
CA GLN A 156 -10.05 16.07 2.48
C GLN A 156 -11.37 16.01 3.27
N SER A 157 -12.20 14.98 3.08
CA SER A 157 -13.45 14.86 3.85
C SER A 157 -13.22 14.39 5.29
N ASN A 158 -12.05 13.80 5.59
CA ASN A 158 -11.70 13.39 6.95
C ASN A 158 -11.26 14.57 7.83
N THR A 159 -10.58 15.58 7.25
CA THR A 159 -10.03 16.72 8.02
C THR A 159 -11.07 17.82 8.31
N SER A 160 -12.08 17.96 7.46
CA SER A 160 -13.18 18.95 7.62
C SER A 160 -14.30 18.51 8.59
N SER A 161 -14.20 17.30 9.13
CA SER A 161 -15.31 16.66 9.86
C SER A 161 -15.29 16.89 11.38
N THR A 162 -14.17 17.19 12.04
CA THR A 162 -14.16 17.32 13.52
C THR A 162 -14.87 18.57 14.03
N SER A 163 -14.85 19.69 13.29
CA SER A 163 -15.60 20.90 13.62
C SER A 163 -17.03 20.89 13.06
N SER A 164 -17.27 20.22 11.93
CA SER A 164 -18.60 20.17 11.30
C SER A 164 -19.52 19.08 11.86
N LEU A 165 -18.99 17.99 12.44
CA LEU A 165 -19.82 16.92 13.02
C LEU A 165 -20.66 17.40 14.22
N LEU A 166 -20.13 18.30 15.06
CA LEU A 166 -20.90 18.87 16.18
C LEU A 166 -22.01 19.80 15.70
N MET A 167 -21.75 20.64 14.67
CA MET A 167 -22.76 21.53 14.08
C MET A 167 -23.81 20.76 13.26
N ASN A 168 -23.39 19.71 12.53
CA ASN A 168 -24.26 18.96 11.62
C ASN A 168 -25.04 17.84 12.29
N ARG A 169 -24.62 17.35 13.47
CA ARG A 169 -25.43 16.46 14.32
C ARG A 169 -26.68 17.17 14.84
N TRP A 170 -26.64 18.49 14.93
CA TRP A 170 -27.80 19.33 15.27
C TRP A 170 -28.75 19.52 14.08
N LEU A 171 -28.26 19.37 12.83
CA LEU A 171 -29.02 19.61 11.60
C LEU A 171 -29.52 18.33 10.89
N SER A 172 -29.01 17.14 11.24
CA SER A 172 -29.55 15.87 10.75
C SER A 172 -30.90 15.60 11.39
N ARG A 173 -31.98 15.79 10.62
CA ARG A 173 -33.36 15.71 11.13
C ARG A 173 -33.83 14.29 11.46
N THR A 174 -33.10 13.25 11.06
CA THR A 174 -33.46 11.84 11.33
C THR A 174 -32.26 10.97 11.70
N ALA A 175 -32.50 9.90 12.48
CA ALA A 175 -31.48 8.92 12.87
C ALA A 175 -30.88 8.17 11.67
N ASP A 176 -31.66 7.97 10.60
CA ASP A 176 -31.21 7.27 9.40
C ASP A 176 -30.15 8.08 8.63
N GLN A 177 -30.34 9.41 8.50
CA GLN A 177 -29.32 10.27 7.91
C GLN A 177 -27.99 10.24 8.68
N ALA A 178 -28.05 10.11 10.01
CA ALA A 178 -26.84 10.00 10.82
C ALA A 178 -26.14 8.64 10.62
N ARG A 179 -26.91 7.54 10.47
CA ARG A 179 -26.38 6.21 10.16
C ARG A 179 -25.73 6.17 8.77
N ASP A 180 -26.39 6.72 7.77
CA ASP A 180 -25.88 6.76 6.39
C ASP A 180 -24.57 7.57 6.31
N ARG A 181 -24.49 8.69 7.03
CA ARG A 181 -23.25 9.48 7.14
C ARG A 181 -22.14 8.70 7.82
N LEU A 182 -22.42 8.03 8.94
CA LEU A 182 -21.42 7.22 9.63
C LEU A 182 -20.92 6.08 8.76
N ALA A 183 -21.82 5.40 8.05
CA ALA A 183 -21.47 4.35 7.09
C ALA A 183 -20.61 4.92 5.94
N SER A 184 -20.95 6.09 5.42
CA SER A 184 -20.17 6.79 4.39
C SER A 184 -18.78 7.18 4.89
N THR A 185 -18.64 7.75 6.09
CA THR A 185 -17.35 8.11 6.68
C THR A 185 -16.49 6.88 6.93
N LYS A 186 -17.09 5.78 7.43
CA LYS A 186 -16.39 4.50 7.61
C LYS A 186 -15.88 3.98 6.26
N LEU A 187 -16.74 3.92 5.26
CA LEU A 187 -16.39 3.46 3.91
C LEU A 187 -15.27 4.32 3.30
N GLN A 188 -15.34 5.63 3.46
CA GLN A 188 -14.31 6.55 3.01
C GLN A 188 -12.96 6.29 3.70
N ALA A 189 -12.95 6.06 5.02
CA ALA A 189 -11.74 5.73 5.75
C ALA A 189 -11.13 4.40 5.26
N LEU A 190 -11.96 3.39 4.97
CA LEU A 190 -11.52 2.12 4.40
C LEU A 190 -10.89 2.29 3.02
N HIS A 191 -11.55 3.04 2.13
CA HIS A 191 -10.99 3.37 0.82
C HIS A 191 -9.69 4.16 0.94
N PHE A 192 -9.60 5.11 1.87
CA PHE A 192 -8.36 5.86 2.10
C PHE A 192 -7.21 4.95 2.55
N ILE A 193 -7.46 3.98 3.42
CA ILE A 193 -6.46 2.97 3.83
C ILE A 193 -6.02 2.14 2.61
N ASN A 194 -6.97 1.66 1.79
CA ASN A 194 -6.65 0.86 0.60
C ASN A 194 -5.86 1.66 -0.46
N PHE A 195 -6.21 2.93 -0.70
CA PHE A 195 -5.42 3.80 -1.57
C PHE A 195 -4.06 4.14 -0.98
N SER A 196 -3.95 4.26 0.34
CA SER A 196 -2.66 4.41 1.00
C SER A 196 -1.80 3.16 0.82
N PHE A 197 -2.38 1.94 0.91
CA PHE A 197 -1.67 0.70 0.58
C PHE A 197 -1.17 0.73 -0.88
N ILE A 198 -2.02 1.09 -1.84
CA ILE A 198 -1.65 1.20 -3.26
C ILE A 198 -0.47 2.18 -3.45
N LEU A 199 -0.58 3.38 -2.88
CA LEU A 199 0.47 4.40 -2.98
C LEU A 199 1.79 3.97 -2.34
N ASN A 200 1.74 3.35 -1.15
CA ASN A 200 2.93 2.85 -0.48
C ASN A 200 3.59 1.74 -1.29
N TYR A 201 2.80 0.81 -1.83
CA TYR A 201 3.29 -0.28 -2.68
C TYR A 201 3.97 0.28 -3.95
N THR A 202 3.29 1.11 -4.73
CA THR A 202 3.82 1.63 -5.99
C THR A 202 4.98 2.58 -5.78
N THR A 203 4.98 3.36 -4.69
CA THR A 203 6.12 4.21 -4.31
C THR A 203 7.34 3.37 -3.93
N LEU A 204 7.16 2.33 -3.12
CA LEU A 204 8.26 1.41 -2.75
C LEU A 204 8.81 0.67 -3.97
N GLN A 205 7.93 0.17 -4.83
CA GLN A 205 8.32 -0.48 -6.07
C GLN A 205 9.15 0.47 -6.95
N ARG A 206 8.68 1.71 -7.11
CA ARG A 206 9.40 2.72 -7.88
C ARG A 206 10.75 3.07 -7.24
N LEU A 207 10.81 3.26 -5.92
CA LEU A 207 12.05 3.54 -5.19
C LEU A 207 13.07 2.39 -5.33
N GLY A 208 12.59 1.15 -5.30
CA GLY A 208 13.41 -0.05 -5.48
C GLY A 208 13.86 -0.27 -6.92
N SER A 209 13.11 0.25 -7.89
CA SER A 209 13.42 0.14 -9.31
C SER A 209 14.24 1.32 -9.85
N THR A 210 14.54 2.38 -9.07
CA THR A 210 15.33 3.53 -9.53
C THR A 210 16.65 3.71 -8.78
N ASN A 211 17.68 4.12 -9.51
CA ASN A 211 19.00 4.43 -8.96
C ASN A 211 18.99 5.74 -8.17
N THR A 212 18.18 6.71 -8.59
CA THR A 212 18.02 8.02 -7.95
C THR A 212 16.58 8.23 -7.47
N SER A 213 16.41 9.02 -6.41
CA SER A 213 15.09 9.44 -5.94
C SER A 213 14.47 10.58 -6.76
N SER A 214 15.26 11.25 -7.61
CA SER A 214 14.82 12.39 -8.43
C SER A 214 13.57 12.09 -9.23
N ASP A 215 13.48 10.90 -9.81
CA ASP A 215 12.40 10.52 -10.72
C ASP A 215 11.07 10.43 -9.97
N ILE A 216 11.10 9.89 -8.75
CA ILE A 216 9.91 9.77 -7.89
C ILE A 216 9.52 11.13 -7.36
N LEU A 217 10.49 11.93 -6.91
CA LEU A 217 10.20 13.29 -6.47
C LEU A 217 9.60 14.10 -7.61
N ALA A 218 10.06 13.93 -8.86
CA ALA A 218 9.49 14.60 -10.03
C ALA A 218 8.01 14.24 -10.26
N LEU A 219 7.63 12.98 -10.08
CA LEU A 219 6.22 12.54 -10.16
C LEU A 219 5.34 13.27 -9.13
N PHE A 220 5.78 13.32 -7.87
CA PHE A 220 5.03 13.99 -6.81
C PHE A 220 5.02 15.51 -6.99
N ILE A 221 6.15 16.11 -7.37
CA ILE A 221 6.24 17.55 -7.66
C ILE A 221 5.30 17.89 -8.83
N GLY A 222 5.28 17.09 -9.89
CA GLY A 222 4.42 17.34 -11.03
C GLY A 222 2.94 17.27 -10.69
N HIS A 223 2.55 16.36 -9.78
CA HIS A 223 1.19 16.27 -9.26
C HIS A 223 0.80 17.48 -8.40
N PHE A 224 1.67 17.93 -7.49
CA PHE A 224 1.34 18.98 -6.52
C PHE A 224 1.64 20.41 -6.98
N ASP A 225 2.58 20.58 -7.92
CA ASP A 225 2.99 21.85 -8.50
C ASP A 225 3.30 21.70 -10.01
N PRO A 226 2.26 21.48 -10.84
CA PRO A 226 2.43 21.24 -12.29
C PRO A 226 3.09 22.41 -13.02
N LYS A 227 3.02 23.63 -12.47
CA LYS A 227 3.65 24.83 -13.07
C LYS A 227 5.18 24.74 -13.06
N ARG A 228 5.77 24.03 -12.09
CA ARG A 228 7.23 23.90 -11.97
C ARG A 228 7.85 22.93 -12.97
N ILE A 229 7.09 21.97 -13.52
CA ILE A 229 7.62 21.01 -14.50
C ILE A 229 8.17 21.74 -15.74
N TYR A 230 7.54 22.85 -16.13
CA TYR A 230 7.93 23.63 -17.31
C TYR A 230 9.13 24.56 -17.06
N ALA A 231 9.48 24.83 -15.80
CA ALA A 231 10.64 25.63 -15.45
C ALA A 231 11.87 24.71 -15.38
N GLN A 232 12.59 24.59 -16.50
CA GLN A 232 13.72 23.68 -16.76
C GLN A 232 14.90 23.69 -15.75
N SER A 233 14.84 24.48 -14.68
CA SER A 233 15.84 24.45 -13.62
C SER A 233 15.30 23.73 -12.38
N LEU A 234 15.69 22.47 -12.21
CA LEU A 234 15.55 21.71 -10.95
C LEU A 234 16.38 22.29 -9.79
N ILE A 235 17.00 23.47 -9.96
CA ILE A 235 17.90 24.14 -9.02
C ILE A 235 17.17 24.57 -7.71
N GLY A 236 15.83 24.40 -7.62
CA GLY A 236 15.02 24.64 -6.42
C GLY A 236 14.48 23.39 -5.70
N THR A 237 15.11 22.21 -5.80
CA THR A 237 14.58 20.92 -5.29
C THR A 237 14.08 20.98 -3.85
N GLN A 238 14.80 21.65 -2.94
CA GLN A 238 14.43 21.72 -1.53
C GLN A 238 13.06 22.38 -1.30
N SER A 239 12.77 23.49 -1.99
CA SER A 239 11.48 24.18 -1.89
C SER A 239 10.36 23.32 -2.46
N SER A 240 10.59 22.65 -3.59
CA SER A 240 9.58 21.78 -4.22
C SER A 240 9.24 20.59 -3.32
N VAL A 241 10.25 19.96 -2.71
CA VAL A 241 10.03 18.83 -1.82
C VAL A 241 9.33 19.25 -0.54
N ALA A 242 9.66 20.41 0.03
CA ALA A 242 8.93 20.95 1.17
C ALA A 242 7.43 21.13 0.85
N ILE A 243 7.09 21.58 -0.36
CA ILE A 243 5.69 21.66 -0.83
C ILE A 243 5.07 20.26 -0.90
N VAL A 244 5.74 19.27 -1.47
CA VAL A 244 5.22 17.89 -1.54
C VAL A 244 4.95 17.34 -0.14
N ILE A 245 5.91 17.45 0.78
CA ILE A 245 5.79 17.01 2.17
C ILE A 245 4.63 17.73 2.86
N GLN A 246 4.51 19.05 2.67
CA GLN A 246 3.39 19.82 3.18
C GLN A 246 2.05 19.29 2.64
N ARG A 247 1.92 19.10 1.33
CA ARG A 247 0.68 18.61 0.71
C ARG A 247 0.31 17.19 1.13
N LEU A 248 1.30 16.33 1.35
CA LEU A 248 1.07 14.99 1.90
C LEU A 248 0.65 15.06 3.37
N SER A 249 1.26 15.95 4.16
CA SER A 249 0.89 16.15 5.56
C SER A 249 -0.55 16.65 5.74
N GLU A 250 -1.03 17.51 4.84
CA GLU A 250 -2.42 18.01 4.80
C GLU A 250 -3.45 16.88 4.58
N ARG A 251 -3.03 15.73 4.01
CA ARG A 251 -3.88 14.56 3.77
C ARG A 251 -3.91 13.58 4.93
N MET A 252 -2.97 13.69 5.87
CA MET A 252 -2.87 12.80 7.03
C MET A 252 -3.80 13.31 8.15
N PRO A 253 -4.82 12.54 8.58
CA PRO A 253 -5.69 12.95 9.67
C PRO A 253 -4.90 13.20 10.98
N GLY A 254 -5.06 14.36 11.60
CA GLY A 254 -4.34 14.68 12.84
C GLY A 254 -2.81 14.74 12.68
N TYR A 255 -2.31 15.14 11.52
CA TYR A 255 -0.88 15.38 11.32
C TYR A 255 -0.32 16.32 12.40
N GLY A 256 0.87 16.00 12.90
CA GLY A 256 1.57 16.75 13.95
C GLY A 256 1.02 16.50 15.35
N THR A 257 -0.06 15.71 15.48
CA THR A 257 -0.53 15.25 16.77
C THR A 257 0.17 13.94 17.14
N PHE A 258 1.18 14.03 18.00
CA PHE A 258 1.94 12.87 18.47
C PHE A 258 1.25 12.24 19.69
N ILE A 259 -0.02 11.87 19.51
CA ILE A 259 -0.94 11.36 20.54
C ILE A 259 -0.81 9.83 20.69
N ARG A 260 -1.24 9.31 21.83
CA ARG A 260 -1.34 7.86 22.15
C ARG A 260 -2.37 7.07 21.31
N ASP A 261 -3.26 7.74 20.58
CA ASP A 261 -4.35 7.09 19.83
C ASP A 261 -4.07 7.14 18.32
N PHE A 262 -3.00 6.48 17.91
CA PHE A 262 -2.61 6.42 16.49
C PHE A 262 -3.48 5.43 15.73
N THR A 263 -4.21 5.92 14.72
CA THR A 263 -5.17 5.13 13.93
C THR A 263 -4.50 4.43 12.74
N LEU A 264 -5.16 3.41 12.19
CA LEU A 264 -4.66 2.74 10.98
C LEU A 264 -4.64 3.68 9.77
N THR A 265 -5.63 4.58 9.66
CA THR A 265 -5.68 5.64 8.65
C THR A 265 -4.44 6.52 8.72
N GLN A 266 -4.08 6.99 9.93
CA GLN A 266 -2.86 7.78 10.16
C GLN A 266 -1.60 7.01 9.77
N ALA A 267 -1.44 5.78 10.24
CA ALA A 267 -0.28 4.94 9.93
C ALA A 267 -0.11 4.70 8.43
N SER A 268 -1.21 4.40 7.73
CA SER A 268 -1.17 4.13 6.30
C SER A 268 -0.74 5.36 5.49
N SER A 269 -1.19 6.56 5.86
CA SER A 269 -0.76 7.81 5.21
C SER A 269 0.61 8.32 5.65
N ALA A 270 1.01 8.08 6.90
CA ALA A 270 2.30 8.51 7.44
C ALA A 270 3.46 7.79 6.73
N LEU A 271 3.26 6.54 6.30
CA LEU A 271 4.26 5.81 5.53
C LEU A 271 4.60 6.52 4.23
N LEU A 272 3.61 6.97 3.45
CA LEU A 272 3.86 7.68 2.20
C LEU A 272 4.68 8.95 2.41
N LEU A 273 4.38 9.68 3.49
CA LEU A 273 5.13 10.86 3.90
C LEU A 273 6.59 10.52 4.24
N LEU A 274 6.80 9.46 5.03
CA LEU A 274 8.13 8.96 5.36
C LEU A 274 8.90 8.51 4.11
N LEU A 275 8.26 7.80 3.17
CA LEU A 275 8.90 7.34 1.93
C LEU A 275 9.42 8.50 1.09
N VAL A 276 8.62 9.54 0.90
CA VAL A 276 9.03 10.74 0.15
C VAL A 276 10.16 11.47 0.86
N ALA A 277 10.09 11.59 2.19
CA ALA A 277 11.15 12.21 2.97
C ALA A 277 12.46 11.39 2.93
N ILE A 278 12.39 10.06 3.05
CA ILE A 278 13.55 9.16 2.92
C ILE A 278 14.16 9.29 1.53
N ALA A 279 13.34 9.31 0.49
CA ALA A 279 13.80 9.48 -0.89
C ALA A 279 14.54 10.81 -1.06
N PHE A 280 14.06 11.88 -0.42
CA PHE A 280 14.73 13.18 -0.47
C PHE A 280 16.04 13.22 0.31
N THR A 281 16.07 12.65 1.52
CA THR A 281 17.27 12.63 2.37
C THR A 281 18.36 11.71 1.82
N HIS A 282 17.98 10.54 1.30
CA HIS A 282 18.89 9.52 0.78
C HIS A 282 18.71 9.39 -0.74
N GLN A 283 19.42 10.24 -1.49
CA GLN A 283 19.19 10.36 -2.93
C GLN A 283 19.63 9.12 -3.72
N SER A 284 20.69 8.44 -3.29
CA SER A 284 21.18 7.23 -3.94
C SER A 284 20.46 5.99 -3.43
N ARG A 285 20.30 4.99 -4.32
CA ARG A 285 19.75 3.69 -3.96
C ARG A 285 20.55 2.98 -2.87
N ASP A 286 21.88 3.03 -2.92
CA ASP A 286 22.76 2.31 -1.97
C ASP A 286 22.69 2.87 -0.54
N GLN A 287 22.16 4.09 -0.37
CA GLN A 287 21.93 4.70 0.94
C GLN A 287 20.52 4.43 1.51
N ARG A 288 19.65 3.80 0.71
CA ARG A 288 18.25 3.50 1.06
C ARG A 288 18.10 2.02 1.31
N PHE A 289 17.88 1.65 2.55
CA PHE A 289 17.46 0.31 2.92
C PHE A 289 15.94 0.32 2.98
N LEU A 290 15.28 -0.04 1.88
CA LEU A 290 13.82 0.01 1.79
C LEU A 290 13.28 -1.37 1.41
N PRO A 291 12.15 -1.81 1.97
CA PRO A 291 11.46 -3.00 1.52
C PRO A 291 11.20 -2.95 0.02
N VAL A 292 11.47 -4.06 -0.65
CA VAL A 292 11.08 -4.28 -2.04
C VAL A 292 9.74 -5.02 -2.01
N PRO A 293 8.63 -4.47 -2.52
CA PRO A 293 7.33 -5.10 -2.41
C PRO A 293 7.31 -6.55 -2.91
N ALA A 294 8.00 -6.85 -4.01
CA ALA A 294 8.12 -8.21 -4.54
C ALA A 294 8.87 -9.22 -3.62
N LYS A 295 9.60 -8.74 -2.60
CA LYS A 295 10.23 -9.58 -1.57
C LYS A 295 9.34 -9.78 -0.34
N ILE A 296 8.25 -9.03 -0.21
CA ILE A 296 7.37 -9.10 0.96
C ILE A 296 6.36 -10.23 0.73
N PRO A 297 6.40 -11.35 1.48
CA PRO A 297 5.50 -12.47 1.23
C PRO A 297 4.10 -12.21 1.80
N PHE A 298 3.35 -11.27 1.21
CA PHE A 298 2.04 -10.86 1.73
C PHE A 298 1.08 -12.03 1.92
N SER A 299 1.10 -13.02 1.02
CA SER A 299 0.29 -14.25 1.12
C SER A 299 0.52 -15.05 2.40
N ASP A 300 1.72 -14.96 2.98
CA ASP A 300 2.10 -15.78 4.14
C ASP A 300 1.58 -15.20 5.46
N PHE A 301 1.25 -13.90 5.48
CA PHE A 301 0.83 -13.20 6.69
C PHE A 301 -0.42 -12.33 6.54
N MET A 302 -1.04 -12.31 5.36
CA MET A 302 -2.33 -11.68 5.09
C MET A 302 -3.36 -12.73 4.69
N ASP A 303 -4.48 -12.79 5.40
CA ASP A 303 -5.66 -13.56 4.96
C ASP A 303 -6.37 -12.79 3.82
N ILE A 304 -5.74 -12.67 2.64
CA ILE A 304 -6.19 -11.81 1.53
C ILE A 304 -7.63 -12.20 1.12
N PRO A 305 -8.62 -11.29 1.23
CA PRO A 305 -10.00 -11.62 0.93
C PRO A 305 -10.23 -11.78 -0.58
N ARG A 306 -11.32 -12.46 -0.94
CA ARG A 306 -11.72 -12.62 -2.35
C ARG A 306 -12.13 -11.27 -2.95
N ILE A 307 -11.67 -11.00 -4.17
CA ILE A 307 -11.94 -9.76 -4.91
C ILE A 307 -13.46 -9.55 -5.10
N TYR A 308 -13.93 -8.29 -5.15
CA TYR A 308 -15.34 -7.89 -5.43
C TYR A 308 -16.42 -8.49 -4.51
N ARG A 309 -16.09 -8.83 -3.26
CA ARG A 309 -17.05 -9.33 -2.26
C ARG A 309 -17.12 -8.44 -1.01
N GLN A 310 -17.29 -7.12 -1.22
CA GLN A 310 -17.20 -6.12 -0.14
C GLN A 310 -15.86 -6.23 0.62
N SER A 311 -14.81 -6.62 -0.11
CA SER A 311 -13.51 -6.98 0.43
C SER A 311 -12.70 -5.77 0.89
N ALA A 312 -13.12 -4.55 0.56
CA ALA A 312 -12.42 -3.33 0.96
C ALA A 312 -12.23 -3.26 2.48
N GLU A 313 -13.27 -3.55 3.28
CA GLU A 313 -13.15 -3.57 4.74
C GLU A 313 -12.20 -4.66 5.22
N LEU A 314 -12.40 -5.89 4.73
CA LEU A 314 -11.62 -7.06 5.12
C LEU A 314 -10.13 -6.87 4.80
N PHE A 315 -9.81 -6.30 3.64
CA PHE A 315 -8.44 -6.09 3.20
C PHE A 315 -7.66 -5.18 4.17
N THR A 316 -8.30 -4.12 4.69
CA THR A 316 -7.62 -3.17 5.60
C THR A 316 -7.06 -3.81 6.88
N THR A 317 -7.57 -4.97 7.29
CA THR A 317 -7.21 -5.61 8.55
C THR A 317 -6.82 -7.08 8.42
N CYS A 318 -6.81 -7.64 7.21
CA CYS A 318 -6.50 -9.06 6.97
C CYS A 318 -5.08 -9.48 7.39
N HIS A 319 -4.19 -8.51 7.58
CA HIS A 319 -2.82 -8.72 8.04
C HIS A 319 -2.70 -8.80 9.57
N CYS A 320 -3.64 -8.20 10.32
CA CYS A 320 -3.52 -8.04 11.77
C CYS A 320 -3.41 -9.38 12.51
N LYS A 321 -4.12 -10.41 12.05
CA LYS A 321 -4.18 -11.71 12.72
C LYS A 321 -2.81 -12.36 12.85
N TYR A 322 -2.00 -12.36 11.79
CA TYR A 322 -0.65 -12.96 11.81
C TYR A 322 0.42 -11.96 12.20
N MET A 323 0.37 -10.73 11.67
CA MET A 323 1.44 -9.74 11.88
C MET A 323 1.51 -9.20 13.32
N THR A 324 0.54 -9.54 14.18
CA THR A 324 0.55 -9.18 15.60
C THR A 324 0.98 -10.32 16.52
N THR A 325 1.34 -11.49 15.96
CA THR A 325 1.80 -12.65 16.72
C THR A 325 3.27 -12.50 17.13
N PRO A 326 3.70 -13.12 18.24
CA PRO A 326 5.11 -13.12 18.63
C PRO A 326 6.02 -13.69 17.53
N GLY A 327 5.63 -14.80 16.91
CA GLY A 327 6.42 -15.43 15.85
C GLY A 327 6.69 -14.51 14.66
N PHE A 328 5.68 -13.76 14.21
CA PHE A 328 5.89 -12.76 13.16
C PHE A 328 6.76 -11.60 13.64
N LEU A 329 6.49 -11.06 14.84
CA LEU A 329 7.16 -9.86 15.33
C LEU A 329 8.63 -10.11 15.72
N SER A 330 9.01 -11.33 16.08
CA SER A 330 10.39 -11.69 16.39
C SER A 330 11.35 -11.58 15.20
N GLY A 331 12.65 -11.47 15.46
CA GLY A 331 13.70 -11.52 14.45
C GLY A 331 14.34 -10.17 14.15
N ARG A 332 14.90 -10.00 12.95
CA ARG A 332 15.65 -8.79 12.59
C ARG A 332 14.78 -7.74 11.90
N TRP A 333 14.89 -6.53 12.40
CA TRP A 333 14.18 -5.36 11.92
C TRP A 333 15.15 -4.21 11.67
N MET A 334 14.71 -3.27 10.86
CA MET A 334 15.38 -2.00 10.64
C MET A 334 14.33 -0.92 10.39
N GLY A 335 14.72 0.35 10.25
CA GLY A 335 13.77 1.38 9.93
C GLY A 335 14.30 2.79 9.93
N TYR A 336 13.36 3.73 9.91
CA TYR A 336 13.61 5.16 9.87
C TYR A 336 12.73 5.88 10.88
N TYR A 337 13.17 7.05 11.30
CA TYR A 337 12.30 8.00 11.98
C TYR A 337 12.59 9.42 11.50
N SER A 338 11.57 10.26 11.56
CA SER A 338 11.69 11.69 11.32
C SER A 338 11.83 12.45 12.63
N ASP A 339 12.50 13.60 12.61
CA ASP A 339 12.58 14.54 13.73
C ASP A 339 11.98 15.89 13.35
N HIS A 340 10.87 16.25 14.00
CA HIS A 340 10.13 17.48 13.72
C HIS A 340 10.49 18.62 14.69
N ARG A 341 11.53 18.45 15.53
CA ARG A 341 11.99 19.49 16.47
C ARG A 341 12.71 20.64 15.80
N ARG A 342 13.18 20.49 14.56
CA ARG A 342 13.98 21.52 13.91
C ARG A 342 13.12 22.73 13.54
N ILE A 343 13.63 23.91 13.89
CA ILE A 343 12.97 25.22 13.72
C ILE A 343 12.76 25.56 12.24
N ASP A 344 13.59 24.99 11.36
CA ASP A 344 13.50 25.17 9.90
C ASP A 344 12.25 24.54 9.27
N ARG A 345 11.40 23.86 10.06
CA ARG A 345 10.19 23.15 9.62
C ARG A 345 10.47 22.05 8.59
N MET A 346 11.73 21.69 8.35
CA MET A 346 12.03 20.60 7.46
C MET A 346 11.77 19.26 8.14
N PHE A 347 11.04 18.40 7.43
CA PHE A 347 10.85 17.01 7.81
C PHE A 347 12.20 16.29 7.63
N TYR A 348 12.98 16.22 8.71
CA TYR A 348 14.30 15.62 8.70
C TYR A 348 14.21 14.12 8.98
N ILE A 349 14.80 13.29 8.12
CA ILE A 349 14.99 11.85 8.36
C ILE A 349 16.37 11.64 8.98
N ASP A 350 16.41 10.93 10.09
CA ASP A 350 17.66 10.53 10.71
C ASP A 350 18.29 9.32 10.00
N THR A 351 19.52 8.99 10.36
CA THR A 351 20.22 7.79 9.89
C THR A 351 19.36 6.54 10.17
N PRO A 352 19.33 5.55 9.25
CA PRO A 352 18.54 4.35 9.45
C PRO A 352 18.86 3.66 10.78
N MET A 353 17.82 3.26 11.50
CA MET A 353 17.91 2.34 12.61
C MET A 353 18.20 0.94 12.08
N GLN A 354 19.19 0.28 12.65
CA GLN A 354 19.74 -0.97 12.12
C GLN A 354 19.86 -2.02 13.21
N ASN A 355 19.93 -3.28 12.77
CA ASN A 355 20.14 -4.46 13.60
C ASN A 355 19.21 -4.50 14.81
N ILE A 356 17.92 -4.14 14.62
CA ILE A 356 16.91 -4.25 15.66
C ILE A 356 16.56 -5.73 15.83
N HIS A 357 17.14 -6.38 16.83
CA HIS A 357 16.84 -7.77 17.14
C HIS A 357 15.64 -7.85 18.08
N MET A 358 14.44 -7.98 17.49
CA MET A 358 13.18 -7.96 18.20
C MET A 358 12.94 -9.29 18.93
N LEU A 359 12.98 -9.23 20.25
CA LEU A 359 12.67 -10.33 21.15
C LEU A 359 11.22 -10.18 21.60
N VAL A 360 10.38 -11.17 21.30
CA VAL A 360 8.94 -11.06 21.49
C VAL A 360 8.40 -12.31 22.17
N HIS A 361 7.55 -12.10 23.17
CA HIS A 361 6.96 -13.16 23.96
C HIS A 361 5.43 -13.13 23.89
N GLU A 362 4.83 -14.30 24.14
CA GLU A 362 3.41 -14.41 24.41
C GLU A 362 3.04 -13.60 25.66
N PRO A 363 1.93 -12.84 25.64
CA PRO A 363 1.46 -12.12 26.82
C PRO A 363 0.92 -13.10 27.87
N THR A 364 0.84 -12.64 29.13
CA THR A 364 0.10 -13.35 30.18
C THR A 364 -1.38 -13.50 29.79
N GLU A 365 -2.07 -14.53 30.32
CA GLU A 365 -3.50 -14.73 30.03
C GLU A 365 -4.36 -13.52 30.41
N GLU A 366 -4.02 -12.84 31.50
CA GLU A 366 -4.70 -11.62 31.93
C GLU A 366 -4.52 -10.48 30.90
N ALA A 367 -3.28 -10.25 30.44
CA ALA A 367 -2.98 -9.26 29.42
C ALA A 367 -3.68 -9.57 28.09
N ARG A 368 -3.76 -10.86 27.72
CA ARG A 368 -4.42 -11.34 26.51
C ARG A 368 -5.92 -11.12 26.54
N THR A 369 -6.57 -11.40 27.67
CA THR A 369 -8.03 -11.33 27.81
C THR A 369 -8.53 -9.91 28.09
N ARG A 370 -7.94 -9.20 29.06
CA ARG A 370 -8.40 -7.87 29.48
C ARG A 370 -7.94 -6.75 28.55
N LEU A 371 -6.67 -6.79 28.14
CA LEU A 371 -6.04 -5.71 27.38
C LEU A 371 -5.95 -6.00 25.88
N ARG A 372 -6.39 -7.20 25.46
CA ARG A 372 -6.30 -7.68 24.07
C ARG A 372 -4.88 -7.62 23.52
N ILE A 373 -3.88 -7.81 24.38
CA ILE A 373 -2.48 -7.87 23.98
C ILE A 373 -2.27 -9.21 23.25
N SER A 374 -1.61 -9.17 22.11
CA SER A 374 -1.23 -10.36 21.33
C SER A 374 0.25 -10.68 21.47
N ALA A 375 1.09 -9.69 21.76
CA ALA A 375 2.52 -9.86 21.89
C ALA A 375 3.16 -8.82 22.83
N VAL A 376 4.24 -9.20 23.51
CA VAL A 376 5.05 -8.33 24.36
C VAL A 376 6.47 -8.27 23.81
N ILE A 377 6.96 -7.07 23.53
CA ILE A 377 8.33 -6.83 23.07
C ILE A 377 9.21 -6.69 24.31
N ASP A 378 10.19 -7.59 24.45
CA ASP A 378 11.06 -7.69 25.60
C ASP A 378 12.06 -6.51 25.67
N ARG A 379 12.46 -6.14 26.89
CA ARG A 379 13.43 -5.08 27.16
C ARG A 379 14.82 -5.37 26.64
N ASP A 380 15.13 -6.63 26.37
CA ASP A 380 16.39 -7.04 25.75
C ASP A 380 16.41 -6.87 24.21
N THR A 381 15.32 -6.38 23.60
CA THR A 381 15.31 -5.97 22.19
C THR A 381 16.27 -4.81 21.99
N LYS A 382 17.33 -5.03 21.21
CA LYS A 382 18.42 -4.07 20.98
C LYS A 382 18.50 -3.65 19.52
N GLY A 383 18.96 -2.44 19.27
CA GLY A 383 19.34 -1.93 17.95
C GLY A 383 20.25 -0.71 18.09
N TYR A 384 20.68 -0.12 16.97
CA TYR A 384 21.46 1.12 16.99
C TYR A 384 21.05 2.08 15.86
N ASP A 385 21.38 3.36 16.04
CA ASP A 385 21.29 4.41 15.02
C ASP A 385 22.41 5.45 15.24
N ALA A 386 22.29 6.64 14.63
CA ALA A 386 23.28 7.72 14.76
C ALA A 386 23.50 8.24 16.19
N HIS A 387 22.58 7.97 17.12
CA HIS A 387 22.71 8.36 18.53
C HIS A 387 23.23 7.23 19.43
N GLY A 388 23.54 6.06 18.86
CA GLY A 388 24.12 4.91 19.53
C GLY A 388 23.12 3.79 19.82
N ASP A 389 23.49 2.91 20.74
CA ASP A 389 22.70 1.73 21.08
C ASP A 389 21.43 2.10 21.85
N PHE A 390 20.32 1.44 21.48
CA PHE A 390 19.04 1.58 22.14
C PHE A 390 18.38 0.25 22.45
N LEU A 391 17.52 0.27 23.47
CA LEU A 391 16.57 -0.78 23.80
C LEU A 391 15.17 -0.39 23.31
N LEU A 392 14.39 -1.38 22.85
CA LEU A 392 12.94 -1.25 22.65
C LEU A 392 12.22 -2.15 23.65
N SER A 393 11.09 -1.71 24.16
CA SER A 393 10.18 -2.58 24.92
C SER A 393 8.76 -2.11 24.76
N GLY A 394 7.79 -3.01 24.81
CA GLY A 394 6.43 -2.60 24.53
C GLY A 394 5.43 -3.73 24.40
N ARG A 395 4.30 -3.41 23.79
CA ARG A 395 3.18 -4.33 23.57
C ARG A 395 2.50 -4.07 22.25
N VAL A 396 2.00 -5.15 21.67
CA VAL A 396 1.17 -5.13 20.47
C VAL A 396 -0.18 -5.74 20.81
N ARG A 397 -1.25 -5.08 20.36
CA ARG A 397 -2.63 -5.55 20.52
C ARG A 397 -3.11 -6.31 19.28
N LYS A 398 -4.14 -7.14 19.46
CA LYS A 398 -4.79 -7.90 18.38
C LYS A 398 -5.32 -7.03 17.23
N ASP A 399 -5.66 -5.77 17.50
CA ASP A 399 -6.09 -4.79 16.48
C ASP A 399 -4.93 -4.04 15.81
N GLY A 400 -3.70 -4.52 16.01
CA GLY A 400 -2.50 -3.93 15.44
C GLY A 400 -2.01 -2.67 16.14
N LEU A 401 -2.64 -2.21 17.24
CA LEU A 401 -2.11 -1.06 17.98
C LEU A 401 -0.80 -1.43 18.69
N VAL A 402 0.22 -0.61 18.49
CA VAL A 402 1.56 -0.78 19.04
C VAL A 402 1.88 0.34 20.03
N SER A 403 2.41 -0.01 21.20
CA SER A 403 2.95 0.95 22.18
C SER A 403 4.33 0.47 22.62
N ILE A 404 5.36 1.23 22.27
CA ILE A 404 6.78 0.90 22.52
C ILE A 404 7.44 2.06 23.27
N ALA A 405 8.46 1.78 24.07
CA ALA A 405 9.41 2.74 24.59
C ALA A 405 10.78 2.45 24.00
N LYS A 406 11.44 3.48 23.47
CA LYS A 406 12.83 3.43 23.00
C LYS A 406 13.74 4.12 24.00
N GLN A 407 14.72 3.40 24.55
CA GLN A 407 15.64 3.92 25.57
C GLN A 407 17.09 3.84 25.08
N TYR A 408 17.81 4.96 25.07
CA TYR A 408 19.24 4.98 24.73
C TYR A 408 20.10 4.62 25.95
N LEU A 409 21.00 3.65 25.78
CA LEU A 409 21.80 3.10 26.88
C LEU A 409 22.81 4.12 27.46
N GLY A 410 23.39 4.97 26.61
CA GLY A 410 24.40 5.96 27.03
C GLY A 410 23.84 7.31 27.51
N LEU A 411 22.57 7.61 27.22
CA LEU A 411 21.99 8.95 27.44
C LEU A 411 20.95 8.98 28.56
N GLY A 412 20.44 7.82 29.00
CA GLY A 412 19.35 7.76 29.98
C GLY A 412 18.02 8.36 29.49
N VAL A 413 17.92 8.67 28.19
CA VAL A 413 16.73 9.25 27.56
C VAL A 413 15.84 8.13 27.02
N SER A 414 14.54 8.24 27.30
CA SER A 414 13.52 7.31 26.80
C SER A 414 12.40 8.05 26.07
N TRP A 415 12.01 7.54 24.92
CA TRP A 415 10.94 8.09 24.07
C TRP A 415 9.78 7.11 23.95
N THR A 416 8.56 7.60 24.10
CA THR A 416 7.34 6.79 23.88
C THR A 416 6.96 6.81 22.40
N TRP A 417 6.67 5.63 21.87
CA TRP A 417 6.33 5.35 20.48
C TRP A 417 4.94 4.72 20.45
N THR A 418 4.07 5.22 19.58
CA THR A 418 2.73 4.68 19.35
C THR A 418 2.53 4.50 17.86
N GLY A 419 2.07 3.34 17.43
CA GLY A 419 1.88 3.07 16.00
C GLY A 419 0.85 2.00 15.71
N ARG A 420 0.79 1.60 14.44
CA ARG A 420 -0.02 0.48 13.97
C ARG A 420 0.83 -0.48 13.16
N VAL A 421 0.53 -1.76 13.31
CA VAL A 421 0.97 -2.78 12.36
C VAL A 421 0.24 -2.53 11.02
N THR A 422 1.01 -2.47 9.95
CA THR A 422 0.59 -2.32 8.56
C THR A 422 1.18 -3.47 7.74
N PRO A 423 0.71 -3.73 6.51
CA PRO A 423 1.34 -4.71 5.63
C PRO A 423 2.83 -4.47 5.35
N PHE A 424 3.31 -3.23 5.53
CA PHE A 424 4.70 -2.84 5.30
C PHE A 424 5.53 -2.72 6.60
N GLY A 425 5.04 -3.24 7.72
CA GLY A 425 5.72 -3.16 9.02
C GLY A 425 4.97 -2.27 10.02
N ILE A 426 5.66 -1.74 11.03
CA ILE A 426 5.05 -0.90 12.07
C ILE A 426 5.31 0.56 11.74
N VAL A 427 4.24 1.33 11.59
CA VAL A 427 4.29 2.78 11.30
C VAL A 427 3.62 3.53 12.43
N GLY A 428 4.24 4.59 12.91
CA GLY A 428 3.74 5.31 14.08
C GLY A 428 4.31 6.70 14.26
N ALA A 429 4.02 7.26 15.42
CA ALA A 429 4.54 8.51 15.93
C ALA A 429 5.37 8.27 17.20
N TRP A 430 6.41 9.07 17.39
CA TRP A 430 7.18 9.12 18.62
C TRP A 430 7.14 10.53 19.23
N GLY A 431 7.33 10.64 20.54
CA GLY A 431 7.36 11.91 21.26
C GLY A 431 6.06 12.23 21.99
N ASN A 432 5.71 13.51 22.04
CA ASN A 432 4.52 14.05 22.71
C ASN A 432 3.96 15.26 21.92
N ASN A 433 2.90 15.90 22.41
CA ASN A 433 2.25 17.00 21.69
C ASN A 433 3.14 18.25 21.45
N SER A 434 4.27 18.38 22.14
CA SER A 434 5.19 19.52 21.99
C SER A 434 6.34 19.23 21.03
N PHE A 435 6.71 17.97 20.86
CA PHE A 435 7.78 17.55 19.96
C PHE A 435 7.65 16.06 19.60
N GLY A 436 8.13 15.69 18.43
CA GLY A 436 8.12 14.30 18.02
C GLY A 436 8.47 14.11 16.56
N GLY A 437 7.99 13.01 16.02
CA GLY A 437 8.05 12.71 14.60
C GLY A 437 7.35 11.40 14.31
N TYR A 438 7.57 10.87 13.12
CA TYR A 438 7.04 9.58 12.71
C TYR A 438 8.15 8.55 12.67
N PHE A 439 7.80 7.30 12.86
CA PHE A 439 8.73 6.18 12.70
C PHE A 439 8.11 5.12 11.81
N TRP A 440 8.98 4.36 11.16
CA TRP A 440 8.61 3.17 10.43
C TRP A 440 9.71 2.14 10.59
N ILE A 441 9.35 0.96 11.10
CA ILE A 441 10.23 -0.20 11.19
C ILE A 441 9.63 -1.37 10.42
N PHE A 442 10.46 -2.15 9.76
CA PHE A 442 10.10 -3.28 8.92
C PHE A 442 11.13 -4.40 9.05
N LYS A 443 10.78 -5.60 8.59
CA LYS A 443 11.68 -6.77 8.61
C LYS A 443 12.87 -6.52 7.70
N GLU A 444 14.07 -6.80 8.19
CA GLU A 444 15.32 -6.61 7.44
C GLU A 444 15.33 -7.45 6.15
N GLU A 445 14.76 -8.66 6.18
CA GLU A 445 14.69 -9.56 5.03
C GLU A 445 13.82 -9.06 3.86
N TRP A 446 13.04 -8.00 4.06
CA TRP A 446 12.24 -7.41 3.00
C TRP A 446 13.02 -6.39 2.15
N ALA A 447 14.16 -5.89 2.63
CA ALA A 447 15.00 -4.91 1.93
C ALA A 447 15.83 -5.55 0.81
#